data_AF-A0A7C5JPK7-F1
#
_entry.id   AF-A0A7C5JPK7-F1
#
_cell.length_a   1.000
_cell.length_b   1.000
_cell.length_c   1.000
_cell.angle_alpha   90.00
_cell.angle_beta   90.00
_cell.angle_gamma   90.00
#
_symmetry.space_group_name_H-M   'P 1'
#
loop_
_entity.id
_entity.type
_entity.pdbx_description
1 polymer ?
#
loop_
_entity_poly.entity_id
_entity_poly.type
_entity_poly.pdbx_seq_one_letter_code
_entity_poly.pdbx_strand_id
1 'polypeptide(L)'
;FISLFLLLFVDLLGLKKESYVTVAAVVIGAVLFGLYHLPVASNVPIGAMDTPWVRFIERVPMGVLWSIAYIYRGFGIAVGGHVAWNIFVNIYW
;
A
#
# COMPACT_ATOMS: atom_id res chain seq x y z
N PHE A 1 1.26 -4.07 -2.67
CA PHE A 1 1.60 -4.98 -1.56
C PHE A 1 0.48 -5.95 -1.22
N ILE A 2 -0.80 -5.54 -1.10
CA ILE A 2 -1.92 -6.48 -0.81
C ILE A 2 -1.96 -7.73 -1.71
N SER A 3 -1.78 -7.57 -3.02
CA SER A 3 -1.78 -8.67 -3.99
C SER A 3 -0.70 -9.69 -3.69
N LEU A 4 0.49 -9.22 -3.29
CA LEU A 4 1.60 -10.07 -2.88
C LEU A 4 1.25 -10.88 -1.62
N PHE A 5 0.65 -10.26 -0.60
CA PHE A 5 0.30 -10.99 0.63
C PHE A 5 -0.85 -11.96 0.43
N LEU A 6 -1.83 -11.63 -0.42
CA LEU A 6 -2.87 -12.60 -0.78
C LEU A 6 -2.28 -13.77 -1.59
N LEU A 7 -1.32 -13.50 -2.49
CA LEU A 7 -0.59 -14.56 -3.17
C LEU A 7 0.20 -15.44 -2.20
N LEU A 8 0.90 -14.84 -1.23
CA LEU A 8 1.64 -15.61 -0.22
C LEU A 8 0.71 -16.42 0.69
N PHE A 9 -0.35 -15.81 1.21
CA PHE A 9 -1.22 -16.46 2.18
C PHE A 9 -2.15 -17.48 1.55
N VAL A 10 -2.81 -17.13 0.45
CA VAL A 10 -3.83 -17.98 -0.16
C VAL A 10 -3.19 -18.96 -1.13
N ASP A 11 -2.36 -18.48 -2.05
CA ASP A 11 -1.86 -19.31 -3.16
C ASP A 11 -0.64 -20.15 -2.74
N LEU A 12 0.31 -19.57 -1.99
CA LEU A 12 1.52 -20.28 -1.58
C LEU A 12 1.32 -21.10 -0.28
N LEU A 13 0.71 -20.52 0.75
CA LEU A 13 0.50 -21.18 2.04
C LEU A 13 -0.81 -21.97 2.13
N GLY A 14 -1.66 -21.89 1.12
CA GLY A 14 -2.93 -22.62 1.07
C GLY A 14 -3.96 -22.18 2.11
N LEU A 15 -3.82 -20.99 2.70
CA LEU A 15 -4.81 -20.48 3.64
C LEU A 15 -6.11 -20.16 2.91
N LYS A 16 -7.24 -20.50 3.52
CA LYS A 16 -8.54 -20.08 3.01
C LYS A 16 -8.61 -18.56 3.05
N LYS A 17 -9.22 -17.96 2.02
CA LYS A 17 -9.43 -16.50 1.92
C LYS A 17 -10.56 -16.04 2.86
N GLU A 18 -10.40 -16.33 4.14
CA GLU A 18 -11.30 -15.91 5.20
C GLU A 18 -11.03 -14.45 5.57
N SER A 19 -11.98 -13.83 6.27
CA SER A 19 -11.92 -12.40 6.57
C SER A 19 -10.66 -11.99 7.32
N TYR A 20 -10.18 -12.80 8.28
CA TYR A 20 -8.96 -12.48 9.03
C TYR A 20 -7.69 -12.56 8.17
N VAL A 21 -7.60 -13.51 7.22
CA VAL A 21 -6.45 -13.60 6.29
C VAL A 21 -6.42 -12.37 5.39
N THR A 22 -7.59 -11.96 4.91
CA THR A 22 -7.73 -10.75 4.08
C THR A 22 -7.36 -9.50 4.88
N VAL A 23 -7.84 -9.36 6.11
CA VAL A 23 -7.51 -8.23 6.99
C VAL A 23 -6.01 -8.20 7.31
N ALA A 24 -5.39 -9.35 7.60
CA ALA A 24 -3.95 -9.43 7.83
C ALA A 24 -3.17 -8.97 6.60
N ALA A 25 -3.55 -9.43 5.39
CA ALA A 25 -2.91 -9.01 4.15
C ALA A 25 -3.07 -7.50 3.88
N VAL A 26 -4.22 -6.91 4.22
CA VAL A 26 -4.46 -5.46 4.13
C VAL A 26 -3.58 -4.70 5.10
N VAL A 27 -3.57 -5.08 6.38
CA VAL A 27 -2.80 -4.38 7.41
C VAL A 27 -1.30 -4.46 7.13
N ILE A 28 -0.78 -5.66 6.88
CA ILE A 28 0.65 -5.85 6.59
C ILE A 28 1.02 -5.13 5.29
N GLY A 29 0.19 -5.24 4.25
CA GLY A 29 0.41 -4.56 2.98
C GLY A 29 0.40 -3.04 3.09
N ALA A 30 -0.49 -2.47 3.89
CA ALA A 30 -0.60 -1.03 4.11
C ALA A 30 0.56 -0.47 4.96
N VAL A 31 0.98 -1.20 6.00
CA VAL A 31 2.15 -0.83 6.80
C VAL A 31 3.42 -0.85 5.94
N LEU A 32 3.63 -1.93 5.16
CA LEU A 32 4.78 -2.01 4.27
C LEU A 32 4.73 -0.96 3.15
N PHE A 33 3.53 -0.62 2.66
CA PHE A 33 3.36 0.51 1.75
C PHE A 33 3.84 1.82 2.37
N GLY A 34 3.44 2.12 3.61
CA GLY A 34 3.91 3.30 4.33
C GLY A 34 5.43 3.28 4.50
N LEU A 35 6.00 2.16 4.97
CA LEU A 35 7.44 2.02 5.22
C LEU A 35 8.27 2.18 3.94
N TYR A 36 7.80 1.67 2.81
CA TYR A 36 8.46 1.82 1.51
C TYR A 36 8.66 3.29 1.10
N HIS A 37 7.82 4.20 1.59
CA HIS A 37 7.93 5.62 1.29
C HIS A 37 8.72 6.44 2.33
N LEU A 38 9.30 5.79 3.35
CA LEU A 38 10.28 6.45 4.22
C LEU A 38 11.58 6.69 3.45
N PRO A 39 12.37 7.73 3.77
CA PRO A 39 13.59 8.10 3.03
C PRO A 39 14.58 6.94 2.83
N VAL A 40 14.74 6.12 3.87
CA VAL A 40 15.60 4.92 3.87
C VAL A 40 15.20 3.89 2.80
N ALA A 41 13.91 3.82 2.46
CA ALA A 41 13.39 2.88 1.46
C ALA A 41 13.13 3.51 0.09
N SER A 42 13.26 4.85 -0.04
CA SER A 42 12.83 5.61 -1.23
C SER A 42 13.96 6.35 -1.96
N ASN A 43 15.24 6.05 -1.66
CA ASN A 43 16.42 6.73 -2.22
C ASN A 43 16.44 8.26 -2.00
N VAL A 44 15.66 8.76 -1.04
CA VAL A 44 15.64 10.16 -0.65
C VAL A 44 16.75 10.38 0.38
N PRO A 45 17.60 11.43 0.26
CA PRO A 45 18.65 11.70 1.23
C PRO A 45 18.13 11.73 2.66
N ILE A 46 18.87 11.08 3.57
CA ILE A 46 18.57 11.13 5.01
C ILE A 46 18.62 12.61 5.44
N GLY A 47 17.47 13.15 5.88
CA GLY A 47 17.31 14.56 6.24
C GLY A 47 16.55 15.42 5.22
N ALA A 48 16.20 14.91 4.03
CA ALA A 48 15.41 15.65 3.05
C ALA A 48 13.89 15.60 3.30
N MET A 49 13.43 14.89 4.33
CA MET A 49 12.05 14.94 4.81
C MET A 49 12.03 15.52 6.22
N ASP A 50 11.32 16.63 6.40
CA ASP A 50 11.15 17.26 7.72
C ASP A 50 10.30 16.39 8.67
N THR A 51 9.39 15.58 8.13
CA THR A 51 8.39 14.81 8.92
C THR A 51 8.13 13.39 8.38
N PRO A 52 9.14 12.52 8.28
CA PRO A 52 9.02 11.20 7.63
C PRO A 52 7.98 10.29 8.31
N TRP A 53 7.88 10.33 9.64
CA TRP A 53 6.91 9.55 10.40
C TRP A 53 5.47 10.05 10.28
N VAL A 54 5.27 11.37 10.12
CA VAL A 54 3.94 11.93 9.85
C VAL A 54 3.46 11.45 8.48
N ARG A 55 4.32 11.56 7.45
CA ARG A 55 4.01 11.04 6.11
C ARG A 55 3.77 9.53 6.10
N PHE A 56 4.47 8.77 6.95
CA PHE A 56 4.19 7.35 7.12
C PHE A 56 2.76 7.12 7.63
N ILE A 57 2.36 7.82 8.70
CA ILE A 57 1.02 7.73 9.30
C ILE A 57 -0.05 8.12 8.29
N GLU A 58 0.18 9.13 7.45
CA GLU A 58 -0.74 9.54 6.37
C GLU A 58 -0.86 8.50 5.24
N ARG A 59 0.24 7.80 4.93
CA ARG A 59 0.29 6.84 3.82
C ARG A 59 -0.29 5.48 4.17
N VAL A 60 -0.27 5.07 5.43
CA VAL A 60 -0.87 3.78 5.85
C VAL A 60 -2.38 3.71 5.50
N PRO A 61 -3.22 4.72 5.83
CA PRO A 61 -4.61 4.78 5.37
C PRO A 61 -4.78 4.71 3.86
N MET A 62 -3.89 5.37 3.09
CA MET A 62 -3.91 5.27 1.62
C MET A 62 -3.60 3.85 1.14
N GLY A 63 -2.67 3.15 1.80
CA GLY A 63 -2.40 1.74 1.55
C GLY A 63 -3.64 0.86 1.82
N VAL A 64 -4.42 1.16 2.85
CA VAL A 64 -5.70 0.49 3.13
C VAL A 64 -6.71 0.78 2.01
N LEU A 65 -6.86 2.05 1.61
CA LEU A 65 -7.77 2.45 0.53
C LEU A 65 -7.48 1.71 -0.78
N TRP A 66 -6.22 1.65 -1.21
CA TRP A 66 -5.84 0.90 -2.41
C TRP A 66 -6.03 -0.61 -2.25
N SER A 67 -5.90 -1.13 -1.04
CA SER A 67 -6.17 -2.54 -0.76
C SER A 67 -7.67 -2.86 -0.86
N ILE A 68 -8.54 -1.98 -0.38
CA ILE A 68 -9.99 -2.08 -0.55
C ILE A 68 -10.34 -2.02 -2.04
N ALA A 69 -9.79 -1.05 -2.79
CA ALA A 69 -10.01 -0.97 -4.23
C ALA A 69 -9.60 -2.26 -4.95
N TYR A 70 -8.44 -2.83 -4.59
CA TYR A 70 -7.98 -4.11 -5.15
C TYR A 70 -8.96 -5.25 -4.84
N ILE A 71 -9.42 -5.38 -3.60
CA ILE A 71 -10.29 -6.49 -3.17
C ILE A 71 -11.64 -6.44 -3.90
N TYR A 72 -12.26 -5.27 -4.02
CA TYR A 72 -13.63 -5.15 -4.54
C TYR A 72 -13.70 -4.84 -6.03
N ARG A 73 -12.66 -4.25 -6.61
CA ARG A 73 -12.66 -3.75 -7.99
C ARG A 73 -11.55 -4.35 -8.85
N GLY A 74 -10.64 -5.12 -8.25
CA GLY A 74 -9.57 -5.82 -8.94
C GLY A 74 -8.32 -4.98 -9.18
N PHE A 75 -7.29 -5.63 -9.71
CA PHE A 75 -5.95 -5.07 -9.89
C PHE A 75 -5.92 -3.84 -10.78
N GLY A 76 -6.59 -3.89 -11.95
CA GLY A 76 -6.59 -2.79 -12.92
C GLY A 76 -7.11 -1.48 -12.35
N ILE A 77 -8.22 -1.52 -11.60
CA ILE A 77 -8.80 -0.32 -10.98
C ILE A 77 -7.89 0.21 -9.87
N ALA A 78 -7.34 -0.68 -9.02
CA ALA A 78 -6.46 -0.25 -7.93
C ALA A 78 -5.16 0.39 -8.44
N VAL A 79 -4.49 -0.23 -9.42
CA VAL A 79 -3.24 0.30 -9.97
C VAL A 79 -3.50 1.53 -10.83
N GLY A 80 -4.52 1.51 -11.69
CA GLY A 80 -4.89 2.64 -12.52
C GLY A 80 -5.26 3.87 -11.69
N GLY A 81 -6.07 3.67 -10.64
CA GLY A 81 -6.42 4.74 -9.70
C GLY A 81 -5.20 5.29 -8.96
N HIS A 82 -4.28 4.44 -8.53
CA HIS A 82 -3.05 4.88 -7.87
C HIS A 82 -2.14 5.66 -8.83
N VAL A 83 -1.97 5.22 -10.08
CA VAL A 83 -1.22 5.99 -11.09
C VAL A 83 -1.88 7.35 -11.33
N ALA A 84 -3.21 7.40 -11.49
CA ALA A 84 -3.93 8.65 -11.67
C ALA A 84 -3.78 9.59 -10.46
N TRP A 85 -3.82 9.06 -9.24
CA TRP A 85 -3.54 9.81 -8.02
C TRP A 85 -2.13 10.39 -8.01
N ASN A 86 -1.13 9.59 -8.39
CA ASN A 86 0.26 10.05 -8.45
C ASN A 86 0.44 11.17 -9.48
N ILE A 87 -0.20 11.06 -10.65
CA ILE A 87 -0.19 12.13 -11.67
C ILE A 87 -0.85 13.39 -11.10
N PHE A 88 -2.02 13.26 -10.47
CA PHE A 88 -2.73 14.40 -9.87
C PHE A 88 -1.86 15.11 -8.82
N VAL A 89 -1.34 14.36 -7.85
CA VAL A 89 -0.48 14.92 -6.81
C VAL A 89 0.75 15.57 -7.43
N ASN A 90 1.44 14.91 -8.36
CA ASN A 90 2.66 15.44 -8.94
C ASN A 90 2.45 16.73 -9.77
N ILE A 91 1.27 16.92 -10.36
CA ILE A 91 0.94 18.11 -11.14
C ILE A 91 0.41 19.25 -10.26
N TYR A 92 -0.41 18.93 -9.26
CA TYR A 92 -1.22 19.93 -8.54
C TYR A 92 -0.83 20.15 -7.08
N TRP A 93 0.12 19.38 -6.54
CA TRP A 93 0.46 19.39 -5.12
C TRP A 93 1.97 19.28 -4.87
#